data_AF-X0WUZ9-F1
#
_entry.id   AF-X0WUZ9-F1
#
_cell.length_a   1.000
_cell.length_b   1.000
_cell.length_c   1.000
_cell.angle_alpha   90.00
_cell.angle_beta   90.00
_cell.angle_gamma   90.00
#
_symmetry.space_group_name_H-M   'P 1'
#
loop_
_entity.id
_entity.type
_entity.pdbx_description
1 polymer ?
#
loop_
_entity_poly.entity_id
_entity_poly.type
_entity_poly.pdbx_seq_one_letter_code
_entity_poly.pdbx_strand_id
1 'polypeptide(L)'
;SFDEDAGKAAGAKPTALDGARIRLSLNDWTIEKRIPGKWGLGDTKELVLHCPVEDEAWRTASIKFTASGDKGMNYRTRYERETGAYVIDVPEFQRDWKTGYTDIRQYDEVELTIENGSRVRHHVPVLFDVKKPANITGQTPILCDAEGRPTGIPVQLSKNWHHGVYSKLYSILPIPPGRGVAAGRTRYRLRIAYGFWGSLPAASHAQLSLFGYGGNGRWDQLAIGCWGETMCLDMDNSLRDMMVTDVRMLMTRNGKEGKK
;
A
#
# COMPACT_ATOMS: atom_id res chain seq x y z
N SER A 1 9.84 20.49 -34.92
CA SER A 1 8.95 19.94 -35.96
C SER A 1 9.17 18.45 -36.02
N PHE A 2 8.20 17.68 -35.54
CA PHE A 2 8.10 16.24 -35.78
C PHE A 2 6.61 15.95 -36.02
N ASP A 3 6.32 15.71 -37.29
CA ASP A 3 5.12 15.21 -37.96
C ASP A 3 3.73 15.51 -37.39
N GLU A 4 3.10 16.52 -37.99
CA GLU A 4 1.66 16.75 -38.09
C GLU A 4 1.00 15.88 -39.20
N ASP A 5 1.49 14.65 -39.42
CA ASP A 5 0.89 13.71 -40.39
C ASP A 5 0.50 12.39 -39.72
N ALA A 6 -0.33 12.48 -38.67
CA ALA A 6 -1.21 11.36 -38.28
C ALA A 6 -2.40 11.31 -39.26
N GLY A 7 -2.09 10.98 -40.52
CA GLY A 7 -3.07 10.64 -41.52
C GLY A 7 -4.02 9.56 -41.00
N LYS A 8 -5.32 9.76 -41.25
CA LYS A 8 -6.42 8.85 -40.93
C LYS A 8 -6.07 7.40 -41.23
N ALA A 9 -5.66 6.65 -40.20
CA ALA A 9 -5.60 5.19 -40.24
C ALA A 9 -7.04 4.64 -40.19
N ALA A 10 -7.75 4.75 -41.31
CA ALA A 10 -8.98 4.02 -41.53
C ALA A 10 -8.62 2.53 -41.69
N GLY A 11 -8.98 1.71 -40.70
CA GLY A 11 -9.01 0.25 -40.86
C GLY A 11 -8.35 -0.61 -39.78
N ALA A 12 -7.76 -0.04 -38.73
CA ALA A 12 -7.32 -0.87 -37.60
C ALA A 12 -8.56 -1.38 -36.85
N LYS A 13 -8.88 -2.68 -36.97
CA LYS A 13 -9.82 -3.32 -36.06
C LYS A 13 -9.30 -3.06 -34.63
N PRO A 14 -10.13 -2.57 -33.69
CA PRO A 14 -9.69 -2.38 -32.33
C PRO A 14 -9.13 -3.70 -31.81
N THR A 15 -7.92 -3.66 -31.24
CA THR A 15 -7.25 -4.83 -30.68
C THR A 15 -8.10 -5.39 -29.56
N ALA A 16 -8.86 -6.46 -29.85
CA ALA A 16 -9.67 -7.16 -28.87
C ALA A 16 -8.81 -8.25 -28.22
N LEU A 17 -8.77 -8.29 -26.89
CA LEU A 17 -8.06 -9.33 -26.14
C LEU A 17 -8.87 -10.64 -26.03
N ASP A 18 -9.88 -10.80 -26.88
CA ASP A 18 -10.82 -11.92 -26.92
C ASP A 18 -10.07 -13.25 -27.07
N GLY A 19 -10.11 -14.08 -26.02
CA GLY A 19 -9.43 -15.38 -26.02
C GLY A 19 -7.90 -15.30 -25.98
N ALA A 20 -7.32 -14.12 -25.75
CA ALA A 20 -5.90 -13.95 -25.54
C ALA A 20 -5.43 -14.70 -24.28
N ARG A 21 -4.13 -14.98 -24.23
CA ARG A 21 -3.48 -15.69 -23.12
C ARG A 21 -2.49 -14.77 -22.47
N ILE A 22 -2.64 -14.55 -21.18
CA ILE A 22 -1.64 -13.86 -20.38
C ILE A 22 -0.86 -14.92 -19.62
N ARG A 23 0.46 -14.86 -19.78
CA ARG A 23 1.41 -15.75 -19.16
C ARG A 23 2.38 -14.94 -18.33
N LEU A 24 2.65 -15.43 -17.12
CA LEU A 24 3.77 -14.99 -16.29
C LEU A 24 4.71 -16.19 -16.13
N SER A 25 6.00 -15.97 -16.36
CA SER A 25 7.03 -17.00 -16.26
C SER A 25 8.26 -16.47 -15.53
N LEU A 26 8.82 -17.27 -14.62
CA LEU A 26 10.04 -16.98 -13.88
C LEU A 26 10.87 -18.27 -13.82
N ASN A 27 12.02 -18.29 -14.49
CA ASN A 27 12.80 -19.51 -14.74
C ASN A 27 11.91 -20.60 -15.36
N ASP A 28 11.88 -21.81 -14.76
CA ASP A 28 11.07 -22.93 -15.22
C ASP A 28 9.61 -22.86 -14.75
N TRP A 29 9.27 -21.93 -13.85
CA TRP A 29 7.92 -21.74 -13.36
C TRP A 29 7.09 -20.90 -14.34
N THR A 30 5.84 -21.31 -14.59
CA THR A 30 4.90 -20.59 -15.46
C THR A 30 3.47 -20.72 -14.96
N ILE A 31 2.72 -19.62 -15.02
CA ILE A 31 1.27 -19.61 -14.93
C ILE A 31 0.68 -18.97 -16.18
N GLU A 32 -0.41 -19.55 -16.68
CA GLU A 32 -1.14 -19.04 -17.83
C GLU A 32 -2.62 -18.93 -17.46
N LYS A 33 -3.22 -17.77 -17.77
CA LYS A 33 -4.67 -17.62 -17.75
C LYS A 33 -5.14 -17.18 -19.12
N ARG A 34 -6.13 -17.91 -19.63
CA ARG A 34 -6.89 -17.48 -20.81
C ARG A 34 -7.88 -16.42 -20.38
N ILE A 35 -7.95 -15.33 -21.12
CA ILE A 35 -8.94 -14.28 -20.92
C ILE A 35 -10.30 -14.82 -21.40
N PRO A 36 -11.29 -14.98 -20.51
CA PRO A 36 -12.61 -15.45 -20.90
C PRO A 36 -13.46 -14.30 -21.47
N GLY A 37 -14.26 -14.62 -22.49
CA GLY A 37 -15.22 -13.68 -23.08
C GLY A 37 -14.58 -12.60 -23.95
N LYS A 38 -15.42 -11.63 -24.35
CA LYS A 38 -14.97 -10.48 -25.12
C LYS A 38 -14.48 -9.35 -24.22
N TRP A 39 -13.34 -8.75 -24.54
CA TRP A 39 -12.78 -7.57 -23.88
C TRP A 39 -12.84 -6.42 -24.87
N GLY A 40 -13.91 -5.63 -24.76
CA GLY A 40 -14.13 -4.48 -25.62
C GLY A 40 -13.13 -3.36 -25.35
N LEU A 41 -12.87 -2.54 -26.37
CA LEU A 41 -12.09 -1.32 -26.18
C LEU A 41 -12.82 -0.39 -25.21
N GLY A 42 -12.17 -0.03 -24.10
CA GLY A 42 -12.75 0.79 -23.04
C GLY A 42 -13.40 0.02 -21.89
N ASP A 43 -13.48 -1.32 -21.96
CA ASP A 43 -13.94 -2.13 -20.84
C ASP A 43 -12.88 -2.20 -19.74
N THR A 44 -13.27 -1.91 -18.49
CA THR A 44 -12.46 -2.25 -17.32
C THR A 44 -12.65 -3.72 -16.97
N LYS A 45 -11.56 -4.49 -16.98
CA LYS A 45 -11.53 -5.89 -16.59
C LYS A 45 -10.35 -6.13 -15.65
N GLU A 46 -10.46 -7.12 -14.78
CA GLU A 46 -9.42 -7.49 -13.83
C GLU A 46 -8.89 -8.90 -14.11
N LEU A 47 -7.57 -9.07 -14.01
CA LEU A 47 -6.92 -10.36 -14.02
C LEU A 47 -5.87 -10.39 -12.90
N VAL A 48 -5.97 -11.38 -12.03
CA VAL A 48 -4.96 -11.63 -10.98
C VAL A 48 -4.15 -12.87 -11.34
N LEU A 49 -2.82 -12.73 -11.35
CA LEU A 49 -1.87 -13.84 -11.48
C LEU A 49 -0.95 -13.81 -10.26
N HIS A 50 -0.96 -14.89 -9.49
CA HIS A 50 0.01 -15.08 -8.41
C HIS A 50 1.24 -15.78 -8.97
N CYS A 51 2.41 -15.32 -8.55
CA CYS A 51 3.66 -16.04 -8.69
C CYS A 51 3.98 -16.74 -7.35
N PRO A 52 3.40 -17.92 -7.06
CA PRO A 52 3.90 -18.75 -5.97
C PRO A 52 5.34 -19.12 -6.31
N VAL A 53 6.29 -18.56 -5.57
CA VAL A 53 7.69 -18.96 -5.68
C VAL A 53 7.84 -20.41 -5.21
N GLU A 54 7.03 -20.83 -4.22
CA GLU A 54 6.89 -22.20 -3.71
C GLU A 54 5.48 -22.43 -3.13
N ASP A 55 5.14 -23.68 -2.76
CA ASP A 55 4.00 -23.97 -1.89
C ASP A 55 4.28 -23.43 -0.48
N GLU A 56 3.78 -22.23 -0.19
CA GLU A 56 4.07 -21.58 1.08
C GLU A 56 3.29 -22.25 2.23
N ALA A 57 4.01 -22.98 3.10
CA ALA A 57 3.44 -23.79 4.18
C ALA A 57 2.49 -23.04 5.14
N TRP A 58 2.58 -21.71 5.21
CA TRP A 58 1.68 -20.90 6.02
C TRP A 58 0.23 -20.90 5.51
N ARG A 59 0.01 -21.17 4.21
CA ARG A 59 -1.34 -21.18 3.59
C ARG A 59 -2.26 -22.27 4.13
N THR A 60 -1.66 -23.36 4.61
CA THR A 60 -2.36 -24.49 5.22
C THR A 60 -2.16 -24.53 6.74
N ALA A 61 -1.40 -23.60 7.31
CA ALA A 61 -1.13 -23.55 8.73
C ALA A 61 -2.33 -22.97 9.50
N SER A 62 -2.53 -23.47 10.74
CA SER A 62 -3.50 -22.89 11.66
C SER A 62 -2.94 -21.58 12.23
N ILE A 63 -3.22 -20.47 11.55
CA ILE A 63 -2.82 -19.13 11.94
C ILE A 63 -4.04 -18.27 12.20
N LYS A 64 -4.10 -17.66 13.38
CA LYS A 64 -5.19 -16.78 13.79
C LYS A 64 -4.69 -15.35 13.92
N PHE A 65 -5.45 -14.42 13.35
CA PHE A 65 -5.17 -12.99 13.39
C PHE A 65 -6.27 -12.27 14.17
N THR A 66 -5.88 -11.40 15.09
CA THR A 66 -6.79 -10.44 15.73
C THR A 66 -6.16 -9.06 15.67
N ALA A 67 -6.91 -8.08 15.19
CA ALA A 67 -6.44 -6.71 15.06
C ALA A 67 -7.40 -5.72 15.72
N SER A 68 -6.87 -4.67 16.33
CA SER A 68 -7.67 -3.60 16.94
C SER A 68 -6.97 -2.25 16.86
N GLY A 69 -7.75 -1.17 16.87
CA GLY A 69 -7.22 0.18 17.05
C GLY A 69 -6.84 0.45 18.51
N ASP A 70 -6.08 1.53 18.72
CA ASP A 70 -5.68 2.05 20.04
C ASP A 70 -6.84 2.31 21.00
N LYS A 71 -8.01 2.68 20.46
CA LYS A 71 -9.26 2.90 21.23
C LYS A 71 -10.18 1.66 21.32
N GLY A 72 -9.66 0.47 20.99
CA GLY A 72 -10.36 -0.80 21.19
C GLY A 72 -11.35 -1.20 20.08
N MET A 73 -11.39 -0.46 18.96
CA MET A 73 -12.15 -0.86 17.78
C MET A 73 -11.53 -2.13 17.18
N ASN A 74 -12.29 -3.21 17.05
CA ASN A 74 -11.81 -4.43 16.40
C ASN A 74 -11.85 -4.29 14.88
N TYR A 75 -10.78 -4.73 14.23
CA TYR A 75 -10.65 -4.74 12.77
C TYR A 75 -10.80 -6.14 12.23
N ARG A 76 -11.50 -6.25 11.09
CA ARG A 76 -11.71 -7.53 10.43
C ARG A 76 -10.39 -8.03 9.85
N THR A 77 -10.08 -9.30 10.08
CA THR A 77 -8.94 -9.99 9.51
C THR A 77 -9.44 -11.11 8.61
N ARG A 78 -8.88 -11.24 7.41
CA ARG A 78 -9.16 -12.39 6.51
C ARG A 78 -8.00 -12.64 5.58
N TYR A 79 -7.85 -13.88 5.13
CA TYR A 79 -7.02 -14.14 3.97
C TYR A 79 -7.78 -13.68 2.70
N GLU A 80 -7.12 -12.90 1.84
CA GLU A 80 -7.64 -12.58 0.50
C GLU A 80 -6.73 -13.20 -0.55
N ARG A 81 -7.34 -13.96 -1.46
CA ARG A 81 -6.59 -14.64 -2.50
C ARG A 81 -5.98 -13.60 -3.43
N GLU A 82 -6.75 -12.61 -3.85
CA GLU A 82 -6.43 -11.59 -4.84
C GLU A 82 -5.18 -10.77 -4.47
N THR A 83 -5.03 -10.44 -3.18
CA THR A 83 -3.85 -9.73 -2.68
C THR A 83 -2.72 -10.66 -2.26
N GLY A 84 -3.01 -11.96 -2.14
CA GLY A 84 -2.06 -12.97 -1.67
C GLY A 84 -1.70 -12.85 -0.19
N ALA A 85 -2.45 -12.07 0.60
CA ALA A 85 -2.10 -11.72 1.98
C ALA A 85 -3.27 -11.85 2.96
N TYR A 86 -2.95 -11.89 4.26
CA TYR A 86 -3.93 -11.63 5.29
C TYR A 86 -4.20 -10.13 5.37
N VAL A 87 -5.42 -9.74 5.05
CA VAL A 87 -5.88 -8.36 5.03
C VAL A 87 -6.51 -8.01 6.36
N ILE A 88 -6.01 -6.93 6.96
CA ILE A 88 -6.62 -6.21 8.08
C ILE A 88 -7.37 -5.02 7.48
N ASP A 89 -8.70 -5.07 7.52
CA ASP A 89 -9.53 -3.94 7.09
C ASP A 89 -9.53 -2.86 8.15
N VAL A 90 -9.01 -1.68 7.82
CA VAL A 90 -9.02 -0.51 8.71
C VAL A 90 -9.88 0.58 8.05
N PRO A 91 -11.22 0.54 8.23
CA PRO A 91 -12.13 1.47 7.55
C PRO A 91 -12.00 2.91 8.05
N GLU A 92 -11.58 3.07 9.31
CA GLU A 92 -11.24 4.34 9.94
C GLU A 92 -10.53 4.12 11.28
N PHE A 93 -9.87 5.17 11.75
CA PHE A 93 -9.33 5.26 13.10
C PHE A 93 -10.17 6.23 13.92
N GLN A 94 -10.34 5.94 15.20
CA GLN A 94 -11.00 6.83 16.15
C GLN A 94 -10.01 7.87 16.67
N ARG A 95 -10.26 9.14 16.38
CA ARG A 95 -9.35 10.24 16.71
C ARG A 95 -10.09 11.31 17.51
N ASP A 96 -9.40 11.90 18.48
CA ASP A 96 -9.81 13.10 19.24
C ASP A 96 -8.91 14.30 18.92
N TRP A 97 -8.10 14.18 17.86
CA TRP A 97 -7.15 15.18 17.40
C TRP A 97 -7.38 15.52 15.93
N LYS A 98 -6.86 16.68 15.52
CA LYS A 98 -7.15 17.27 14.21
C LYS A 98 -6.31 16.62 13.10
N THR A 99 -6.98 16.16 12.05
CA THR A 99 -6.40 15.55 10.86
C THR A 99 -6.14 16.59 9.75
N GLY A 100 -5.59 16.15 8.61
CA GLY A 100 -5.29 16.99 7.45
C GLY A 100 -3.90 17.64 7.51
N TYR A 101 -3.73 18.76 6.83
CA TYR A 101 -2.45 19.49 6.77
C TYR A 101 -2.19 20.32 8.04
N THR A 102 -2.00 19.64 9.17
CA THR A 102 -1.83 20.22 10.52
C THR A 102 -0.53 19.75 11.17
N ASP A 103 -0.21 20.26 12.37
CA ASP A 103 0.90 19.75 13.20
C ASP A 103 0.50 18.43 13.89
N ILE A 104 0.40 17.34 13.11
CA ILE A 104 0.03 16.03 13.63
C ILE A 104 1.22 15.41 14.36
N ARG A 105 1.10 15.31 15.68
CA ARG A 105 2.09 14.67 16.58
C ARG A 105 1.62 13.34 17.14
N GLN A 106 0.34 13.05 16.95
CA GLN A 106 -0.30 11.78 17.30
C GLN A 106 -0.04 10.75 16.20
N TYR A 107 -0.31 9.49 16.53
CA TYR A 107 -0.19 8.37 15.62
C TYR A 107 -1.54 7.71 15.43
N ASP A 108 -1.76 7.15 14.24
CA ASP A 108 -2.74 6.08 14.11
C ASP A 108 -2.04 4.75 14.41
N GLU A 109 -2.68 3.88 15.18
CA GLU A 109 -2.11 2.59 15.57
C GLU A 109 -3.08 1.44 15.32
N VAL A 110 -2.53 0.31 14.86
CA VAL A 110 -3.21 -0.99 14.82
C VAL A 110 -2.39 -1.96 15.64
N GLU A 111 -2.97 -2.47 16.72
CA GLU A 111 -2.44 -3.61 17.44
C GLU A 111 -2.84 -4.90 16.72
N LEU A 112 -1.86 -5.70 16.38
CA LEU A 112 -2.04 -6.99 15.71
C LEU A 112 -1.46 -8.10 16.58
N THR A 113 -2.31 -9.06 16.95
CA THR A 113 -1.86 -10.33 17.52
C THR A 113 -1.98 -11.42 16.47
N ILE A 114 -0.94 -12.24 16.37
CA ILE A 114 -0.91 -13.41 15.50
C ILE A 114 -0.57 -14.64 16.33
N GLU A 115 -1.36 -15.70 16.18
CA GLU A 115 -1.17 -16.98 16.86
C GLU A 115 -0.94 -18.08 15.83
N ASN A 116 0.17 -18.81 15.96
CA ASN A 116 0.56 -19.92 15.11
C ASN A 116 0.44 -21.24 15.88
N GLY A 117 -0.56 -22.05 15.54
CA GLY A 117 -0.78 -23.37 16.16
C GLY A 117 0.17 -24.46 15.66
N SER A 118 0.97 -24.19 14.62
CA SER A 118 1.91 -25.18 14.07
C SER A 118 3.24 -25.19 14.84
N ARG A 119 4.01 -26.26 14.66
CA ARG A 119 5.37 -26.41 15.23
C ARG A 119 6.47 -25.81 14.35
N VAL A 120 6.11 -25.06 13.31
CA VAL A 120 7.04 -24.48 12.34
C VAL A 120 6.92 -22.96 12.36
N ARG A 121 8.04 -22.25 12.20
CA ARG A 121 8.05 -20.79 12.01
C ARG A 121 7.48 -20.45 10.65
N HIS A 122 6.63 -19.43 10.58
CA HIS A 122 6.09 -18.93 9.31
C HIS A 122 6.51 -17.50 9.05
N HIS A 123 6.52 -17.11 7.79
CA HIS A 123 6.62 -15.73 7.32
C HIS A 123 5.37 -15.44 6.51
N VAL A 124 4.49 -14.59 7.03
CA VAL A 124 3.15 -14.45 6.48
C VAL A 124 2.98 -13.07 5.85
N PRO A 125 2.57 -12.98 4.58
CA PRO A 125 2.20 -11.72 3.96
C PRO A 125 0.97 -11.12 4.64
N VAL A 126 1.09 -9.86 5.02
CA VAL A 126 0.05 -9.10 5.70
C VAL A 126 -0.14 -7.76 4.99
N LEU A 127 -1.40 -7.39 4.81
CA LEU A 127 -1.83 -6.11 4.25
C LEU A 127 -2.69 -5.39 5.28
N PHE A 128 -2.29 -4.19 5.70
CA PHE A 128 -3.21 -3.27 6.35
C PHE A 128 -3.87 -2.41 5.27
N ASP A 129 -5.15 -2.64 5.04
CA ASP A 129 -5.95 -1.85 4.09
C ASP A 129 -6.59 -0.67 4.82
N VAL A 130 -5.84 0.43 4.87
CA VAL A 130 -6.22 1.64 5.60
C VAL A 130 -7.04 2.55 4.72
N LYS A 131 -8.25 2.89 5.19
CA LYS A 131 -9.08 3.96 4.63
C LYS A 131 -9.02 5.18 5.55
N LYS A 132 -9.16 6.37 4.95
CA LYS A 132 -9.17 7.65 5.69
C LYS A 132 -7.97 7.81 6.66
N PRO A 133 -6.71 7.66 6.19
CA PRO A 133 -5.54 8.03 6.99
C PRO A 133 -5.65 9.50 7.40
N ALA A 134 -5.05 9.87 8.53
CA ALA A 134 -5.18 11.23 9.06
C ALA A 134 -4.59 12.28 8.12
N ASN A 135 -3.56 11.92 7.37
CA ASN A 135 -3.07 12.67 6.23
C ASN A 135 -2.52 11.71 5.17
N ILE A 136 -2.77 11.98 3.90
CA ILE A 136 -2.36 11.08 2.82
C ILE A 136 -0.92 11.34 2.33
N THR A 137 -0.43 12.59 2.35
CA THR A 137 0.84 12.95 1.70
C THR A 137 2.06 12.59 2.54
N GLY A 138 2.02 12.76 3.86
CA GLY A 138 3.10 12.37 4.75
C GLY A 138 2.69 11.18 5.59
N GLN A 139 3.12 9.97 5.22
CA GLN A 139 2.83 8.74 5.96
C GLN A 139 4.11 7.94 6.14
N THR A 140 4.43 7.65 7.40
CA THR A 140 5.57 6.84 7.80
C THR A 140 5.07 5.66 8.63
N PRO A 141 4.57 4.60 7.96
CA PRO A 141 4.11 3.39 8.64
C PRO A 141 5.32 2.59 9.15
N ILE A 142 5.33 2.28 10.44
CA ILE A 142 6.40 1.56 11.11
C ILE A 142 5.78 0.41 11.89
N LEU A 143 6.32 -0.80 11.73
CA LEU A 143 5.99 -1.92 12.58
C LEU A 143 6.83 -1.85 13.86
N CYS A 144 6.14 -1.73 14.98
CA CYS A 144 6.70 -1.80 16.31
C CYS A 144 6.37 -3.13 17.00
N ASP A 145 7.13 -3.47 18.02
CA ASP A 145 6.76 -4.54 18.97
C ASP A 145 5.76 -4.02 20.03
N ALA A 146 5.44 -4.88 20.99
CA ALA A 146 4.48 -4.59 22.05
C ALA A 146 4.91 -3.43 22.97
N GLU A 147 6.21 -3.14 23.07
CA GLU A 147 6.74 -2.01 23.83
C GLU A 147 6.82 -0.73 22.99
N GLY A 148 6.41 -0.78 21.71
CA GLY A 148 6.41 0.36 20.80
C GLY A 148 7.76 0.64 20.15
N ARG A 149 8.73 -0.29 20.24
CA ARG A 149 10.05 -0.15 19.61
C ARG A 149 9.97 -0.59 18.14
N PRO A 150 10.53 0.16 17.17
CA PRO A 150 10.56 -0.25 15.77
C PRO A 150 11.24 -1.60 15.59
N THR A 151 10.62 -2.50 14.82
CA THR A 151 11.09 -3.87 14.59
C THR A 151 12.15 -3.97 13.49
N GLY A 152 12.27 -2.94 12.64
CA GLY A 152 13.08 -2.98 11.42
C GLY A 152 12.46 -3.79 10.26
N ILE A 153 11.28 -4.39 10.46
CA ILE A 153 10.57 -5.09 9.38
C ILE A 153 10.01 -4.03 8.41
N PRO A 154 10.31 -4.12 7.10
CA PRO A 154 9.87 -3.13 6.14
C PRO A 154 8.34 -3.14 5.97
N VAL A 155 7.78 -1.96 5.78
CA VAL A 155 6.39 -1.76 5.36
C VAL A 155 6.39 -1.08 4.01
N GLN A 156 5.94 -1.79 2.97
CA GLN A 156 5.76 -1.22 1.65
C GLN A 156 4.45 -0.44 1.60
N LEU A 157 4.54 0.84 1.26
CA LEU A 157 3.41 1.77 1.22
C LEU A 157 3.01 2.06 -0.24
N SER A 158 1.76 1.77 -0.56
CA SER A 158 1.06 2.28 -1.75
C SER A 158 -0.15 3.11 -1.32
N LYS A 159 -0.39 4.27 -1.91
CA LYS A 159 -1.50 5.16 -1.50
C LYS A 159 -2.18 5.84 -2.68
N ASN A 160 -3.42 6.28 -2.48
CA ASN A 160 -4.19 7.03 -3.46
C ASN A 160 -5.24 7.90 -2.74
N TRP A 161 -5.63 9.00 -3.37
CA TRP A 161 -6.72 9.88 -2.93
C TRP A 161 -7.64 10.34 -4.06
N HIS A 162 -7.33 10.02 -5.32
CA HIS A 162 -8.09 10.45 -6.48
C HIS A 162 -9.45 9.73 -6.60
N HIS A 163 -9.51 8.47 -6.15
CA HIS A 163 -10.72 7.64 -6.12
C HIS A 163 -10.96 7.05 -4.73
N GLY A 164 -11.06 7.94 -3.74
CA GLY A 164 -11.12 7.59 -2.33
C GLY A 164 -9.73 7.59 -1.70
N VAL A 165 -9.67 7.96 -0.42
CA VAL A 165 -8.41 8.13 0.31
C VAL A 165 -8.05 6.83 1.02
N TYR A 166 -6.98 6.18 0.56
CA TYR A 166 -6.52 4.92 1.12
C TYR A 166 -5.00 4.78 1.11
N SER A 167 -4.52 3.91 2.00
CA SER A 167 -3.15 3.42 2.06
C SER A 167 -3.17 1.89 2.17
N LYS A 168 -2.40 1.24 1.30
CA LYS A 168 -2.14 -0.20 1.29
C LYS A 168 -0.74 -0.41 1.86
N LEU A 169 -0.68 -1.03 3.04
CA LEU A 169 0.57 -1.22 3.78
C LEU A 169 0.90 -2.71 3.84
N TYR A 170 1.87 -3.13 3.03
CA TYR A 170 2.27 -4.53 2.93
C TYR A 170 3.51 -4.83 3.77
N SER A 171 3.52 -5.99 4.41
CA SER A 171 4.69 -6.52 5.09
C SER A 171 4.67 -8.05 5.14
N ILE A 172 5.81 -8.66 5.43
CA ILE A 172 5.93 -10.10 5.67
C ILE A 172 6.32 -10.28 7.14
N LEU A 173 5.42 -10.86 7.93
CA LEU A 173 5.58 -10.94 9.38
C LEU A 173 6.10 -12.32 9.81
N PRO A 174 7.23 -12.40 10.54
CA PRO A 174 7.72 -13.65 11.09
C PRO A 174 6.91 -14.07 12.32
N ILE A 175 6.41 -15.30 12.33
CA ILE A 175 5.61 -15.83 13.44
C ILE A 175 6.31 -17.07 14.01
N PRO A 176 6.68 -17.08 15.31
CA PRO A 176 7.35 -18.20 15.93
C PRO A 176 6.46 -19.44 15.96
N PRO A 177 7.04 -20.65 16.06
CA PRO A 177 6.28 -21.87 16.24
C PRO A 177 5.61 -21.91 17.62
N GLY A 178 4.56 -22.71 17.74
CA GLY A 178 4.02 -23.13 19.02
C GLY A 178 5.01 -23.96 19.84
N ARG A 179 4.83 -23.94 21.17
CA ARG A 179 5.61 -24.73 22.12
C ARG A 179 4.68 -25.69 22.87
N GLY A 180 4.86 -26.99 22.66
CA GLY A 180 4.00 -28.02 23.24
C GLY A 180 2.58 -27.91 22.73
N VAL A 181 1.63 -27.64 23.63
CA VAL A 181 0.20 -27.41 23.32
C VAL A 181 -0.14 -25.92 23.14
N ALA A 182 0.80 -25.01 23.42
CA ALA A 182 0.58 -23.57 23.31
C ALA A 182 0.96 -23.07 21.91
N ALA A 183 0.07 -22.28 21.28
CA ALA A 183 0.37 -21.61 20.03
C ALA A 183 1.50 -20.58 20.20
N GLY A 184 2.30 -20.39 19.14
CA GLY A 184 3.31 -19.35 19.08
C GLY A 184 2.59 -18.02 18.93
N ARG A 185 2.76 -17.10 19.89
CA ARG A 185 2.06 -15.82 19.88
C ARG A 185 3.03 -14.67 19.69
N THR A 186 2.70 -13.76 18.77
CA THR A 186 3.45 -12.52 18.56
C THR A 186 2.50 -11.34 18.46
N ARG A 187 2.95 -10.20 18.97
CA ARG A 187 2.23 -8.93 18.91
C ARG A 187 3.07 -7.95 18.12
N TYR A 188 2.42 -7.33 17.14
CA TYR A 188 2.94 -6.21 16.37
C TYR A 188 2.04 -5.01 16.60
N ARG A 189 2.61 -3.83 16.48
CA ARG A 189 1.88 -2.58 16.43
C ARG A 189 2.27 -1.87 15.15
N LEU A 190 1.35 -1.77 14.19
CA LEU A 190 1.52 -0.81 13.12
C LEU A 190 1.30 0.58 13.72
N ARG A 191 2.29 1.46 13.58
CA ARG A 191 2.20 2.88 13.93
C ARG A 191 2.38 3.71 12.68
N ILE A 192 1.42 4.58 12.36
CA ILE A 192 1.52 5.50 11.23
C ILE A 192 1.83 6.88 11.79
N ALA A 193 3.08 7.32 11.59
CA ALA A 193 3.45 8.70 11.82
C ALA A 193 3.12 9.57 10.62
N TYR A 194 2.62 10.78 10.89
CA TYR A 194 2.25 11.75 9.87
C TYR A 194 3.22 12.93 9.89
N GLY A 195 2.97 13.92 10.74
CA GLY A 195 3.81 15.12 10.84
C GLY A 195 5.13 14.85 11.54
N PHE A 196 5.09 14.15 12.67
CA PHE A 196 6.25 13.96 13.55
C PHE A 196 6.40 12.51 14.01
N TRP A 197 7.64 12.11 14.25
CA TRP A 197 8.00 10.97 15.11
C TRP A 197 8.72 11.53 16.34
N GLY A 198 8.01 11.52 17.47
CA GLY A 198 8.46 12.20 18.69
C GLY A 198 8.54 13.71 18.46
N SER A 199 9.73 14.28 18.59
CA SER A 199 9.98 15.72 18.39
C SER A 199 10.45 16.08 16.97
N LEU A 200 10.81 15.10 16.14
CA LEU A 200 11.38 15.31 14.81
C LEU A 200 10.33 15.12 13.71
N PRO A 201 10.33 15.93 12.64
CA PRO A 201 9.47 15.70 11.49
C PRO A 201 9.71 14.30 10.92
N ALA A 202 8.64 13.58 10.61
CA ALA A 202 8.75 12.29 9.96
C ALA A 202 9.24 12.47 8.51
N ALA A 203 10.01 11.54 7.97
CA ALA A 203 10.43 11.56 6.57
C ALA A 203 9.91 10.29 5.88
N SER A 204 9.31 10.44 4.70
CA SER A 204 8.68 9.34 4.00
C SER A 204 8.97 9.37 2.50
N HIS A 205 9.08 8.16 1.94
CA HIS A 205 9.01 7.87 0.52
C HIS A 205 7.88 6.87 0.32
N ALA A 206 6.96 7.19 -0.57
CA ALA A 206 5.74 6.43 -0.77
C ALA A 206 5.48 6.21 -2.26
N GLN A 207 4.99 5.01 -2.60
CA GLN A 207 4.44 4.76 -3.92
C GLN A 207 3.03 5.37 -3.99
N LEU A 208 2.84 6.33 -4.89
CA LEU A 208 1.55 6.92 -5.22
C LEU A 208 0.94 6.12 -6.39
N SER A 209 -0.29 5.67 -6.22
CA SER A 209 -1.08 5.10 -7.30
C SER A 209 -1.91 6.22 -7.92
N LEU A 210 -1.74 6.42 -9.23
CA LEU A 210 -2.61 7.30 -10.01
C LEU A 210 -3.80 6.56 -10.61
N PHE A 211 -4.11 5.35 -10.13
CA PHE A 211 -5.29 4.64 -10.61
C PHE A 211 -6.55 5.50 -10.43
N GLY A 212 -7.27 5.69 -11.53
CA GLY A 212 -8.44 6.54 -11.66
C GLY A 212 -8.13 8.03 -11.90
N TYR A 213 -6.89 8.47 -11.70
CA TYR A 213 -6.42 9.76 -12.20
C TYR A 213 -5.86 9.64 -13.63
N GLY A 214 -5.34 10.74 -14.18
CA GLY A 214 -4.66 10.73 -15.48
C GLY A 214 -3.47 9.76 -15.50
N GLY A 215 -3.21 9.12 -16.65
CA GLY A 215 -2.09 8.21 -16.87
C GLY A 215 -2.22 6.85 -16.19
N ASN A 216 -2.96 6.73 -15.08
CA ASN A 216 -3.15 5.50 -14.30
C ASN A 216 -1.84 4.81 -13.87
N GLY A 217 -0.74 5.56 -13.82
CA GLY A 217 0.60 5.05 -13.56
C GLY A 217 0.98 4.94 -12.09
N ARG A 218 2.24 4.52 -11.89
CA ARG A 218 2.91 4.50 -10.59
C ARG A 218 3.76 5.76 -10.46
N TRP A 219 3.47 6.56 -9.45
CA TRP A 219 4.30 7.71 -9.08
C TRP A 219 5.00 7.44 -7.76
N ASP A 220 6.05 8.20 -7.48
CA ASP A 220 6.72 8.22 -6.18
C ASP A 220 6.56 9.60 -5.55
N GLN A 221 6.42 9.61 -4.23
CA GLN A 221 6.19 10.85 -3.49
C GLN A 221 7.05 10.88 -2.24
N LEU A 222 7.86 11.93 -2.12
CA LEU A 222 8.69 12.22 -0.96
C LEU A 222 8.03 13.28 -0.10
N ALA A 223 8.04 13.11 1.22
CA ALA A 223 7.53 14.11 2.14
C ALA A 223 8.35 14.19 3.42
N ILE A 224 8.60 15.41 3.89
CA ILE A 224 9.02 15.71 5.26
C ILE A 224 7.80 16.27 6.02
N GLY A 225 7.37 15.53 7.03
CA GLY A 225 6.08 15.66 7.70
C GLY A 225 4.92 15.40 6.75
N CYS A 226 3.76 15.96 7.08
CA CYS A 226 2.51 15.74 6.35
C CYS A 226 1.87 17.06 5.88
N TRP A 227 2.68 18.00 5.37
CA TRP A 227 2.25 19.33 4.91
C TRP A 227 2.15 19.48 3.39
N GLY A 228 2.02 18.36 2.69
CA GLY A 228 1.99 18.28 1.24
C GLY A 228 2.98 17.24 0.73
N GLU A 229 3.12 17.20 -0.58
CA GLU A 229 4.11 16.38 -1.27
C GLU A 229 5.35 17.27 -1.46
N THR A 230 6.43 16.99 -0.73
CA THR A 230 7.68 17.77 -0.82
C THR A 230 8.28 17.62 -2.21
N MET A 231 8.30 16.39 -2.73
CA MET A 231 8.58 16.10 -4.14
C MET A 231 7.61 15.03 -4.64
N CYS A 232 7.14 15.19 -5.88
CA CYS A 232 6.34 14.20 -6.58
C CYS A 232 7.03 13.83 -7.89
N LEU A 233 7.08 12.52 -8.17
CA LEU A 233 7.90 11.92 -9.22
C LEU A 233 7.06 10.99 -10.12
N ASP A 234 6.93 11.32 -11.40
CA ASP A 234 6.39 10.41 -12.42
C ASP A 234 7.51 9.50 -12.91
N MET A 235 7.76 8.41 -12.18
CA MET A 235 8.92 7.54 -12.42
C MET A 235 8.90 6.86 -13.79
N ASP A 236 7.71 6.68 -14.36
CA ASP A 236 7.49 5.95 -15.60
C ASP A 236 7.04 6.86 -16.76
N ASN A 237 7.05 8.20 -16.57
CA ASN A 237 6.50 9.19 -17.51
C ASN A 237 5.08 8.82 -17.99
N SER A 238 4.27 8.31 -17.06
CA SER A 238 2.93 7.77 -17.31
C SER A 238 1.88 8.83 -17.62
N LEU A 239 2.12 10.07 -17.20
CA LEU A 239 1.24 11.22 -17.42
C LEU A 239 2.02 12.48 -17.82
N ARG A 240 3.28 12.61 -17.43
CA ARG A 240 4.14 13.76 -17.71
C ARG A 240 5.40 13.31 -18.47
N ASP A 241 5.97 14.23 -19.24
CA ASP A 241 7.22 13.99 -19.98
C ASP A 241 8.48 14.22 -19.13
N MET A 242 8.30 14.58 -17.85
CA MET A 242 9.37 14.92 -16.92
C MET A 242 9.17 14.15 -15.61
N MET A 243 10.27 13.60 -15.09
CA MET A 243 10.24 12.81 -13.86
C MET A 243 9.78 13.64 -12.65
N VAL A 244 10.29 14.86 -12.45
CA VAL A 244 9.90 15.68 -11.30
C VAL A 244 8.68 16.52 -11.68
N THR A 245 7.55 16.27 -11.04
CA THR A 245 6.27 16.92 -11.38
C THR A 245 5.89 18.04 -10.42
N ASP A 246 6.22 17.89 -9.14
CA ASP A 246 5.93 18.86 -8.10
C ASP A 246 7.11 18.98 -7.14
N VAL A 247 7.46 20.22 -6.78
CA VAL A 247 8.41 20.53 -5.70
C VAL A 247 7.78 21.57 -4.80
N ARG A 248 7.57 21.23 -3.53
CA ARG A 248 7.02 22.15 -2.53
C ARG A 248 8.07 22.45 -1.48
N MET A 249 8.34 23.74 -1.28
CA MET A 249 9.31 24.18 -0.30
C MET A 249 8.85 23.84 1.12
N LEU A 250 9.78 23.28 1.91
CA LEU A 250 9.54 22.93 3.30
C LEU A 250 9.74 24.16 4.20
N MET A 251 8.81 24.36 5.14
CA MET A 251 8.89 25.43 6.17
C MET A 251 9.01 26.85 5.60
N THR A 252 8.58 27.06 4.36
CA THR A 252 8.48 28.40 3.78
C THR A 252 7.12 29.02 4.07
N ARG A 253 7.10 30.35 4.11
CA ARG A 253 5.90 31.17 4.22
C ARG A 253 5.93 32.24 3.13
N ASN A 254 4.76 32.71 2.71
CA ASN A 254 4.67 33.74 1.69
C ASN A 254 5.04 35.14 2.24
N GLY A 255 6.34 35.41 2.34
CA GLY A 255 6.86 36.65 2.91
C GLY A 255 6.82 36.67 4.44
N LYS A 256 7.19 37.81 5.04
CA LYS A 256 7.36 37.96 6.50
C LYS A 256 6.07 37.67 7.28
N GLU A 257 4.93 38.10 6.75
CA GLU A 257 3.61 38.00 7.38
C GLU A 257 2.68 37.00 6.66
N GLY A 258 3.21 36.20 5.73
CA GLY A 258 2.42 35.23 4.98
C GLY A 258 1.87 34.12 5.86
N LYS A 259 0.63 33.71 5.58
CA LYS A 259 0.13 32.42 6.05
C LYS A 259 0.83 31.29 5.27
N LYS A 260 0.92 30.12 5.91
CA LYS A 260 1.32 28.87 5.23
C LYS A 260 0.34 28.54 4.12
#